data_AF-A0A6I9P0J0-F1
#
_entry.id   AF-A0A6I9P0J0-F1
#
_cell.length_a   1.000
_cell.length_b   1.000
_cell.length_c   1.000
_cell.angle_alpha   90.00
_cell.angle_beta   90.00
_cell.angle_gamma   90.00
#
_symmetry.space_group_name_H-M   'P 1'
#
loop_
_entity.id
_entity.type
_entity.pdbx_description
1 polymer ?
#
loop_
_entity_poly.entity_id
_entity_poly.type
_entity_poly.pdbx_seq_one_letter_code
_entity_poly.pdbx_strand_id
1 'polypeptide(L)'
;MAALETIGPLMAGMKARADMAGLACEALNRMFQKEQTELVAQALRVELVPYLLRLLEGIGLETLDNPSATKAQIVKALKSMTRSLQYGEQVNEILAKSSVWSAFKDQKHDLFISESQTAGYLTGVSTPSLLAASSPLRGGL
;
A
#
# COMPACT_ATOMS: atom_id res chain seq x y z
N MET A 1 -29.12 -6.23 -16.92
CA MET A 1 -28.67 -6.92 -15.69
C MET A 1 -28.58 -5.86 -14.62
N ALA A 2 -29.17 -6.08 -13.43
CA ALA A 2 -29.00 -5.12 -12.34
C ALA A 2 -27.53 -5.16 -11.91
N ALA A 3 -26.78 -4.09 -12.18
CA ALA A 3 -25.43 -3.92 -11.67
C ALA A 3 -25.54 -3.87 -10.14
N LEU A 4 -25.15 -4.95 -9.47
CA LEU A 4 -25.18 -5.02 -8.01
C LEU A 4 -24.36 -3.86 -7.45
N GLU A 5 -24.95 -3.04 -6.60
CA GLU A 5 -24.27 -1.91 -5.94
C GLU A 5 -23.28 -2.47 -4.92
N THR A 6 -22.06 -2.74 -5.37
CA THR A 6 -21.02 -3.42 -4.57
C THR A 6 -20.04 -2.44 -3.95
N ILE A 7 -19.78 -1.32 -4.62
CA ILE A 7 -18.78 -0.34 -4.18
C ILE A 7 -19.24 0.46 -2.96
N GLY A 8 -20.50 0.87 -2.92
CA GLY A 8 -21.09 1.62 -1.79
C GLY A 8 -21.01 0.89 -0.44
N PRO A 9 -21.57 -0.33 -0.32
CA PRO A 9 -21.48 -1.09 0.93
C PRO A 9 -20.05 -1.48 1.31
N LEU A 10 -19.18 -1.75 0.33
CA LEU A 10 -17.77 -2.01 0.59
C LEU A 10 -17.08 -0.79 1.22
N MET A 11 -17.31 0.41 0.67
CA MET A 11 -16.77 1.66 1.21
C MET A 11 -17.31 1.96 2.62
N ALA A 12 -18.60 1.71 2.87
CA ALA A 12 -19.17 1.85 4.21
C ALA A 12 -18.48 0.90 5.22
N GLY A 13 -18.21 -0.34 4.80
CA GLY A 13 -17.43 -1.30 5.59
C GLY A 13 -16.01 -0.81 5.89
N MET A 14 -15.30 -0.28 4.90
CA MET A 14 -13.95 0.29 5.08
C MET A 14 -13.94 1.49 6.03
N LYS A 15 -14.98 2.34 5.99
CA LYS A 15 -15.12 3.47 6.92
C LYS A 15 -15.42 3.04 8.35
N ALA A 16 -16.18 1.95 8.53
CA ALA A 16 -16.51 1.41 9.84
C ALA A 16 -15.34 0.62 10.47
N ARG A 17 -14.53 -0.03 9.63
CA ARG A 17 -13.41 -0.89 10.05
C ARG A 17 -12.17 -0.63 9.20
N ALA A 18 -11.27 0.20 9.73
CA ALA A 18 -10.00 0.53 9.09
C ALA A 18 -9.11 -0.71 8.89
N ASP A 19 -9.22 -1.71 9.77
CA ASP A 19 -8.53 -3.00 9.66
C ASP A 19 -8.87 -3.78 8.37
N MET A 20 -10.08 -3.58 7.82
CA MET A 20 -10.50 -4.23 6.57
C MET A 20 -10.11 -3.45 5.32
N ALA A 21 -9.55 -2.23 5.46
CA ALA A 21 -9.24 -1.38 4.33
C ALA A 21 -8.20 -2.02 3.40
N GLY A 22 -7.20 -2.73 3.94
CA GLY A 22 -6.19 -3.43 3.14
C GLY A 22 -6.79 -4.47 2.19
N LEU A 23 -7.63 -5.37 2.73
CA LEU A 23 -8.29 -6.42 1.97
C LEU A 23 -9.29 -5.84 0.96
N ALA A 24 -10.06 -4.83 1.37
CA ALA A 24 -11.03 -4.18 0.51
C ALA A 24 -10.37 -3.46 -0.68
N CYS A 25 -9.23 -2.78 -0.46
CA CYS A 25 -8.44 -2.16 -1.52
C CYS A 25 -7.88 -3.20 -2.51
N GLU A 26 -7.44 -4.37 -2.03
CA GLU A 26 -7.02 -5.46 -2.91
C GLU A 26 -8.20 -5.97 -3.76
N ALA A 27 -9.36 -6.19 -3.14
CA ALA A 27 -10.56 -6.62 -3.86
C ALA A 27 -10.97 -5.61 -4.93
N LEU A 28 -10.97 -4.31 -4.60
CA LEU A 28 -11.22 -3.21 -5.54
C LEU A 28 -10.26 -3.25 -6.72
N ASN A 29 -8.95 -3.39 -6.47
CA ASN A 29 -7.97 -3.48 -7.54
C ASN A 29 -8.26 -4.65 -8.48
N ARG A 30 -8.53 -5.85 -7.94
CA ARG A 30 -8.89 -7.03 -8.76
C ARG A 30 -10.19 -6.83 -9.56
N MET A 31 -11.17 -6.12 -8.99
CA MET A 31 -12.43 -5.80 -9.66
C MET A 31 -12.22 -4.81 -10.82
N PHE A 32 -11.42 -3.76 -10.63
CA PHE A 32 -11.16 -2.76 -11.67
C PHE A 32 -10.20 -3.24 -12.78
N GLN A 33 -9.35 -4.23 -12.51
CA GLN A 33 -8.48 -4.85 -13.52
C GLN A 33 -9.24 -5.49 -14.68
N LYS A 34 -10.52 -5.86 -14.49
CA LYS A 34 -11.37 -6.45 -15.53
C LYS A 34 -12.02 -5.40 -16.46
N GLU A 35 -11.58 -4.14 -16.40
CA GLU A 35 -12.07 -3.03 -17.23
C GLU A 35 -13.60 -2.84 -17.14
N GLN A 36 -14.20 -3.19 -15.99
CA GLN A 36 -15.64 -3.06 -15.77
C GLN A 36 -16.03 -1.59 -15.58
N THR A 37 -16.56 -1.01 -16.64
CA THR A 37 -16.92 0.41 -16.71
C THR A 37 -18.08 0.77 -15.77
N GLU A 38 -19.01 -0.16 -15.52
CA GLU A 38 -20.11 0.03 -14.55
C GLU A 38 -19.62 0.16 -13.11
N LEU A 39 -18.55 -0.56 -12.73
CA LEU A 39 -17.94 -0.43 -11.41
C LEU A 39 -17.27 0.93 -11.22
N VAL A 40 -16.64 1.45 -12.28
CA VAL A 40 -16.05 2.81 -12.24
C VAL A 40 -17.14 3.86 -12.08
N ALA A 41 -18.28 3.69 -12.76
CA ALA A 41 -19.43 4.57 -12.58
C ALA A 41 -19.94 4.56 -11.12
N GLN A 42 -20.07 3.37 -10.51
CA GLN A 42 -20.45 3.24 -9.11
C GLN A 42 -19.43 3.90 -8.17
N ALA A 43 -18.14 3.69 -8.43
CA ALA A 43 -17.05 4.29 -7.65
C ALA A 43 -17.06 5.82 -7.68
N LEU A 44 -17.39 6.42 -8.82
CA LEU A 44 -17.55 7.86 -8.95
C LEU A 44 -18.77 8.38 -8.18
N ARG A 45 -19.91 7.67 -8.24
CA ARG A 45 -21.13 8.05 -7.53
C ARG A 45 -20.97 8.08 -6.01
N VAL A 46 -20.19 7.15 -5.45
CA VAL A 46 -19.97 7.07 -4.00
C VAL A 46 -18.72 7.82 -3.53
N GLU A 47 -18.09 8.60 -4.41
CA GLU A 47 -16.87 9.36 -4.11
C GLU A 47 -15.72 8.48 -3.63
N LEU A 48 -15.57 7.29 -4.23
CA LEU A 48 -14.50 6.36 -3.90
C LEU A 48 -13.12 6.94 -4.22
N VAL A 49 -12.97 7.66 -5.34
CA VAL A 49 -11.68 8.23 -5.77
C VAL A 49 -11.11 9.20 -4.72
N PRO A 50 -11.86 10.21 -4.23
CA PRO A 50 -11.41 11.04 -3.10
C PRO A 50 -11.08 10.26 -1.83
N TYR A 51 -11.85 9.21 -1.53
CA TYR A 51 -11.61 8.39 -0.34
C TYR A 51 -10.31 7.58 -0.44
N LEU A 52 -10.03 6.98 -1.60
CA LEU A 52 -8.78 6.29 -1.88
C LEU A 52 -7.57 7.22 -1.80
N LEU A 53 -7.71 8.47 -2.26
CA LEU A 53 -6.65 9.48 -2.14
C LEU A 53 -6.35 9.82 -0.67
N ARG A 54 -7.39 9.96 0.18
CA ARG A 54 -7.19 10.15 1.63
C ARG A 54 -6.47 8.97 2.29
N LEU A 55 -6.82 7.74 1.90
CA LEU A 55 -6.09 6.55 2.37
C LEU A 55 -4.62 6.61 1.93
N LEU A 56 -4.33 7.10 0.72
CA LEU A 56 -2.97 7.26 0.23
C LEU A 56 -2.12 8.24 1.08
N GLU A 57 -2.75 9.30 1.60
CA GLU A 57 -2.15 10.24 2.56
C GLU A 57 -1.77 9.57 3.89
N GLY A 58 -2.25 8.35 4.15
CA GLY A 58 -2.01 7.61 5.38
C GLY A 58 -3.16 7.70 6.39
N ILE A 59 -4.19 8.50 6.09
CA ILE A 59 -5.35 8.70 6.97
C ILE A 59 -6.17 7.41 6.97
N GLY A 60 -6.20 6.69 8.10
CA GLY A 60 -6.95 5.43 8.24
C GLY A 60 -6.18 4.17 7.85
N LEU A 61 -4.86 4.25 7.62
CA LEU A 61 -3.97 3.08 7.43
C LEU A 61 -3.10 2.80 8.66
N GLU A 62 -3.23 3.58 9.74
CA GLU A 62 -2.39 3.52 10.94
C GLU A 62 -2.50 2.20 11.70
N THR A 63 -3.62 1.49 11.54
CA THR A 63 -3.91 0.22 12.20
C THR A 63 -3.57 -1.00 11.34
N LEU A 64 -3.05 -0.81 10.13
CA LEU A 64 -2.75 -1.92 9.21
C LEU A 64 -1.30 -2.40 9.37
N ASP A 65 -1.11 -3.71 9.33
CA ASP A 65 0.23 -4.33 9.38
C ASP A 65 1.13 -3.93 8.19
N ASN A 66 0.54 -3.70 7.01
CA ASN A 66 1.28 -3.35 5.79
C ASN A 66 0.63 -2.16 5.05
N PRO A 67 0.77 -0.92 5.56
CA PRO A 67 0.23 0.27 4.90
C PRO A 67 0.86 0.46 3.52
N SER A 68 2.13 0.10 3.38
CA SER A 68 2.90 0.09 2.13
C SER A 68 2.22 -0.74 1.03
N ALA A 69 1.90 -2.01 1.31
CA ALA A 69 1.23 -2.88 0.35
C ALA A 69 -0.15 -2.35 -0.04
N THR A 70 -0.91 -1.82 0.92
CA THR A 70 -2.24 -1.25 0.69
C THR A 70 -2.18 -0.04 -0.24
N LYS A 71 -1.24 0.90 -0.01
CA LYS A 71 -1.02 2.06 -0.89
C LYS A 71 -0.73 1.62 -2.33
N ALA A 72 0.08 0.58 -2.53
CA ALA A 72 0.35 0.04 -3.85
C ALA A 72 -0.91 -0.52 -4.54
N GLN A 73 -1.80 -1.20 -3.80
CA GLN A 73 -3.08 -1.68 -4.34
C GLN A 73 -3.98 -0.51 -4.75
N ILE A 74 -4.03 0.55 -3.95
CA ILE A 74 -4.80 1.77 -4.25
C ILE A 74 -4.29 2.42 -5.54
N VAL A 75 -2.97 2.61 -5.69
CA VAL A 75 -2.40 3.20 -6.93
C VAL A 75 -2.75 2.35 -8.15
N LYS A 76 -2.66 1.02 -8.04
CA LYS A 76 -3.05 0.10 -9.12
C LYS A 76 -4.53 0.23 -9.48
N ALA A 77 -5.41 0.26 -8.47
CA ALA A 77 -6.84 0.44 -8.67
C ALA A 77 -7.16 1.75 -9.40
N LEU A 78 -6.59 2.88 -8.94
CA LEU A 78 -6.77 4.19 -9.55
C LEU A 78 -6.26 4.22 -11.00
N LYS A 79 -5.07 3.64 -11.28
CA LYS A 79 -4.55 3.51 -12.66
C LYS A 79 -5.50 2.70 -13.54
N SER A 80 -6.00 1.56 -13.05
CA SER A 80 -6.99 0.76 -13.77
C SER A 80 -8.28 1.54 -14.06
N MET A 81 -8.75 2.37 -13.11
CA MET A 81 -9.92 3.22 -13.32
C MET A 81 -9.70 4.29 -14.41
N THR A 82 -8.50 4.89 -14.48
CA THR A 82 -8.17 5.88 -15.54
C THR A 82 -8.14 5.28 -16.96
N ARG A 83 -7.98 3.96 -17.08
CA ARG A 83 -8.01 3.24 -18.36
C ARG A 83 -9.44 3.03 -18.89
N SER A 84 -10.47 3.28 -18.08
CA SER A 84 -11.86 3.13 -18.51
C SER A 84 -12.21 4.09 -19.65
N LEU A 85 -12.78 3.57 -20.74
CA LEU A 85 -13.12 4.36 -21.92
C LEU A 85 -14.21 5.41 -21.68
N GLN A 86 -15.15 5.16 -20.76
CA GLN A 86 -16.27 6.09 -20.53
C GLN A 86 -16.03 7.07 -19.38
N TYR A 87 -15.30 6.65 -18.35
CA TYR A 87 -15.13 7.45 -17.12
C TYR A 87 -13.68 7.79 -16.81
N GLY A 88 -12.71 7.34 -17.63
CA GLY A 88 -11.29 7.54 -17.39
C GLY A 88 -10.90 9.02 -17.32
N GLU A 89 -11.44 9.87 -18.20
CA GLU A 89 -11.20 11.32 -18.18
C GLU A 89 -11.69 11.96 -16.88
N GLN A 90 -12.88 11.60 -16.41
CA GLN A 90 -13.44 12.12 -15.17
C GLN A 90 -12.61 11.71 -13.95
N VAL A 91 -12.17 10.45 -13.90
CA VAL A 91 -11.24 9.97 -12.87
C VAL A 91 -9.92 10.74 -12.94
N ASN A 92 -9.37 10.93 -14.14
CA ASN A 92 -8.12 11.64 -14.35
C ASN A 92 -8.21 13.12 -13.91
N GLU A 93 -9.35 13.78 -14.13
CA GLU A 93 -9.56 15.16 -13.67
C GLU A 93 -9.55 15.27 -12.14
N ILE A 94 -10.17 14.32 -11.44
CA ILE A 94 -10.15 14.26 -9.97
C ILE A 94 -8.72 14.02 -9.47
N LEU A 95 -8.01 13.09 -10.10
CA LEU A 95 -6.62 12.75 -9.76
C LEU A 95 -5.65 13.91 -10.03
N ALA A 96 -5.85 14.67 -11.11
CA ALA A 96 -5.03 15.85 -11.45
C ALA A 96 -5.14 16.97 -10.42
N LYS A 97 -6.27 17.08 -9.71
CA LYS A 97 -6.46 18.03 -8.60
C LYS A 97 -5.72 17.61 -7.33
N SER A 98 -5.29 16.35 -7.22
CA SER A 98 -4.63 15.83 -6.03
C SER A 98 -3.10 15.92 -6.12
N SER A 99 -2.51 16.67 -5.20
CA SER A 99 -1.06 16.75 -5.02
C SER A 99 -0.45 15.40 -4.62
N VAL A 100 -1.22 14.61 -3.86
CA VAL A 100 -0.81 13.28 -3.38
C VAL A 100 -0.71 12.30 -4.55
N TRP A 101 -1.68 12.29 -5.45
CA TRP A 101 -1.61 11.46 -6.64
C TRP A 101 -0.36 11.74 -7.48
N SER A 102 0.00 13.01 -7.66
CA SER A 102 1.18 13.41 -8.44
C SER A 102 2.48 12.81 -7.89
N ALA A 103 2.60 12.67 -6.57
CA ALA A 103 3.77 12.06 -5.94
C ALA A 103 3.82 10.53 -6.12
N PHE A 104 2.65 9.86 -6.23
CA PHE A 104 2.56 8.40 -6.27
C PHE A 104 2.38 7.83 -7.69
N LYS A 105 1.91 8.62 -8.67
CA LYS A 105 1.61 8.13 -10.02
C LYS A 105 2.85 7.60 -10.76
N ASP A 106 4.00 8.25 -10.56
CA ASP A 106 5.28 7.93 -11.22
C ASP A 106 6.17 7.01 -10.36
N GLN A 107 5.77 6.71 -9.11
CA GLN A 107 6.51 5.80 -8.25
C GLN A 107 6.35 4.35 -8.75
N LYS A 108 7.47 3.69 -9.07
CA LYS A 108 7.47 2.29 -9.52
C LYS A 108 7.00 1.38 -8.37
N HIS A 109 6.06 0.47 -8.64
CA HIS A 109 5.46 -0.41 -7.62
C HIS A 109 6.43 -1.40 -6.96
N ASP A 110 7.62 -1.63 -7.53
CA ASP A 110 8.67 -2.47 -6.93
C ASP A 110 9.12 -1.94 -5.57
N LEU A 111 9.07 -0.62 -5.35
CA LEU A 111 9.56 -0.02 -4.11
C LEU A 111 8.62 -0.26 -2.90
N PHE A 112 7.39 -0.73 -3.12
CA PHE A 112 6.45 -1.06 -2.05
C PHE A 112 6.54 -2.52 -1.57
N ILE A 113 7.33 -3.36 -2.27
CA ILE A 113 7.73 -4.70 -1.82
C ILE A 113 9.20 -4.63 -1.39
N SER A 114 9.53 -3.78 -0.42
CA SER A 114 10.86 -3.78 0.22
C SER A 114 10.78 -3.25 1.64
N GLU A 115 9.95 -3.89 2.47
CA GLU A 115 10.13 -3.90 3.93
C GLU A 115 10.22 -5.33 4.45
N SER A 116 10.97 -6.17 3.73
CA SER A 116 11.66 -7.30 4.32
C SER A 116 13.16 -7.19 4.01
N GLN A 117 13.75 -6.04 4.31
CA GLN A 117 15.13 -6.03 4.78
C GLN A 117 15.05 -6.13 6.29
N THR A 118 15.17 -7.34 6.81
CA THR A 118 15.72 -7.56 8.15
C THR A 118 17.01 -6.75 8.24
N ALA A 119 16.90 -5.56 8.82
CA ALA A 119 18.02 -4.65 9.04
C ALA A 119 19.03 -5.38 9.92
N GLY A 120 20.29 -5.29 9.51
CA GLY A 120 21.35 -6.19 9.92
C GLY A 120 21.60 -6.26 11.43
N TYR A 121 21.91 -7.47 11.89
CA TYR A 121 22.85 -7.69 12.99
C TYR A 121 24.28 -7.30 12.54
N LEU A 122 24.48 -6.05 12.14
CA LEU A 122 25.80 -5.42 12.02
C LEU A 122 26.18 -4.86 13.39
N THR A 123 26.38 -5.74 14.37
CA THR A 123 27.28 -5.42 15.48
C THR A 123 28.70 -5.68 14.99
N GLY A 124 29.21 -4.74 14.19
CA GLY A 124 30.65 -4.58 14.03
C GLY A 124 31.22 -4.11 15.36
N VAL A 125 31.59 -5.05 16.24
CA VAL A 125 32.56 -4.77 17.30
C VAL A 125 33.92 -5.21 16.79
N SER A 126 34.60 -4.28 16.11
CA SER A 126 36.06 -4.35 15.99
C SER A 126 36.60 -3.98 17.36
N THR A 127 36.85 -4.96 18.24
CA THR A 127 37.61 -4.72 19.47
C THR A 127 39.11 -4.70 19.13
N PRO A 128 39.80 -3.56 19.35
CA PRO A 128 41.26 -3.51 19.27
C PRO A 128 41.89 -4.28 20.43
N SER A 129 43.06 -4.84 20.14
CA SER A 129 43.94 -5.62 20.99
C SER A 129 44.25 -4.96 22.33
N LEU A 130 44.14 -5.70 23.44
CA LEU A 130 44.87 -5.40 24.68
C LEU A 130 45.59 -6.66 25.20
N LEU A 131 46.91 -6.53 25.16
CA LEU A 131 47.97 -7.36 25.69
C LEU A 131 47.87 -7.48 27.22
N ALA A 132 47.91 -8.69 27.80
CA ALA A 132 48.76 -9.01 28.97
C ALA A 132 48.49 -10.40 29.61
N ALA A 133 49.54 -11.22 29.58
CA ALA A 133 50.13 -11.96 30.70
C ALA A 133 49.61 -13.36 31.15
N SER A 134 50.56 -14.32 31.07
CA SER A 134 50.86 -15.46 31.98
C SER A 134 49.84 -16.63 32.03
N SER A 135 50.16 -17.92 31.96
CA SER A 135 51.39 -18.72 32.11
C SER A 135 51.11 -20.19 31.68
N PRO A 136 52.13 -21.07 31.51
CA PRO A 136 51.97 -22.41 30.93
C PRO A 136 51.59 -23.47 31.99
N LEU A 137 50.61 -24.33 31.68
CA LEU A 137 50.30 -25.50 32.52
C LEU A 137 51.06 -26.74 32.04
N ARG A 138 52.11 -27.06 32.79
CA ARG A 138 52.86 -28.32 32.79
C ARG A 138 52.36 -29.20 33.94
N GLY A 139 51.83 -30.38 33.63
CA GLY A 139 52.01 -31.64 34.36
C GLY A 139 51.20 -31.91 35.64
N GLY A 140 50.66 -33.14 35.72
CA GLY A 140 50.58 -33.92 36.95
C GLY A 140 49.19 -34.37 37.38
N LEU A 141 48.83 -35.61 37.06
CA LEU A 141 48.38 -36.67 38.00
C LEU A 141 48.37 -38.02 37.26
#